data_AF-A0A1G8ESV5-F1
#
_entry.id   AF-A0A1G8ESV5-F1
#
_cell.length_a   1.000
_cell.length_b   1.000
_cell.length_c   1.000
_cell.angle_alpha   90.00
_cell.angle_beta   90.00
_cell.angle_gamma   90.00
#
_symmetry.space_group_name_H-M   'P 1'
#
loop_
_entity.id
_entity.type
_entity.pdbx_description
1 polymer ?
#
loop_
_entity_poly.entity_id
_entity_poly.type
_entity_poly.pdbx_seq_one_letter_code
_entity_poly.pdbx_strand_id
1 'polypeptide(L)'
;MRRLNIALVDIGAGTSDIAITDLGTVTAYGMVPVAGVEVTESLSDHFLLDFPDAEIVKKELTTEKEINIIDILGMETTNSYEEVLQPNAKWKASQGSYAC
;
A
#
# COMPACT_ATOMS: atom_id res chain seq x y z
N MET A 1 -6.82 -17.99 -31.44
CA MET A 1 -6.84 -17.13 -30.23
C MET A 1 -5.41 -17.04 -29.69
N ARG A 2 -4.92 -15.83 -29.37
CA ARG A 2 -3.59 -15.66 -28.76
C ARG A 2 -3.62 -16.24 -27.33
N ARG A 3 -2.61 -17.03 -26.97
CA ARG A 3 -2.41 -17.55 -25.60
C ARG A 3 -2.04 -16.37 -24.72
N LEU A 4 -2.94 -15.97 -23.83
CA LEU A 4 -2.73 -14.86 -22.91
C LEU A 4 -2.29 -15.44 -21.56
N ASN A 5 -1.01 -15.27 -21.25
CA ASN A 5 -0.45 -15.59 -19.95
C ASN A 5 -0.52 -14.31 -19.12
N ILE A 6 -1.60 -14.14 -18.38
CA ILE A 6 -1.89 -12.92 -17.60
C ILE A 6 -1.85 -13.27 -16.11
N ALA A 7 -1.30 -12.37 -15.32
CA ALA A 7 -1.52 -12.33 -13.88
C ALA A 7 -2.46 -11.16 -13.58
N LEU A 8 -3.55 -11.43 -12.87
CA LEU A 8 -4.36 -10.40 -12.23
C LEU A 8 -3.92 -10.29 -10.78
N VAL A 9 -3.64 -9.07 -10.34
CA VAL A 9 -3.37 -8.74 -8.94
C VAL A 9 -4.40 -7.71 -8.51
N ASP A 10 -5.28 -8.09 -7.59
CA ASP A 10 -6.30 -7.23 -7.00
C ASP A 10 -5.88 -6.85 -5.59
N ILE A 11 -5.53 -5.58 -5.39
CA ILE A 11 -5.05 -5.06 -4.11
C ILE A 11 -6.24 -4.43 -3.40
N GLY A 12 -6.78 -5.16 -2.42
CA GLY A 12 -7.88 -4.69 -1.59
C GLY A 12 -7.44 -3.83 -0.41
N ALA A 13 -8.26 -3.81 0.64
CA ALA A 13 -7.91 -3.15 1.89
C ALA A 13 -6.92 -4.00 2.70
N GLY A 14 -7.26 -5.24 3.07
CA GLY A 14 -6.41 -6.10 3.91
C GLY A 14 -5.76 -7.28 3.20
N THR A 15 -6.14 -7.58 1.96
CA THR A 15 -5.60 -8.71 1.20
C THR A 15 -5.33 -8.33 -0.25
N SER A 16 -4.28 -8.91 -0.81
CA SER A 16 -3.99 -8.86 -2.24
C SER A 16 -4.25 -10.23 -2.84
N ASP A 17 -5.22 -10.30 -3.75
CA ASP A 17 -5.61 -11.52 -4.44
C ASP A 17 -4.87 -11.63 -5.78
N ILE A 18 -4.31 -12.80 -6.05
CA ILE A 18 -3.50 -13.06 -7.25
C ILE A 18 -4.13 -14.21 -8.02
N ALA A 19 -4.35 -14.04 -9.31
CA ALA A 19 -4.81 -15.09 -10.22
C ALA A 19 -3.93 -15.16 -11.47
N ILE A 20 -3.49 -16.37 -11.83
CA ILE A 20 -2.66 -16.63 -13.01
C ILE A 20 -3.50 -17.36 -14.06
N THR A 21 -3.39 -16.96 -15.31
CA THR A 21 -4.07 -17.60 -16.44
C THR A 21 -3.09 -18.24 -17.43
N ASP A 22 -3.51 -19.35 -18.01
CA ASP A 22 -2.89 -19.98 -19.19
C ASP A 22 -4.00 -20.58 -20.06
N LEU A 23 -3.79 -20.61 -21.38
CA LEU A 23 -4.75 -21.12 -22.37
C LEU A 23 -6.18 -20.56 -22.23
N GLY A 24 -6.31 -19.34 -21.70
CA GLY A 24 -7.61 -18.67 -21.51
C GLY A 24 -8.40 -19.16 -20.29
N THR A 25 -7.77 -19.89 -19.37
CA THR A 25 -8.37 -20.32 -18.08
C THR A 25 -7.48 -19.93 -16.91
N VAL A 26 -8.05 -19.79 -15.71
CA VAL A 26 -7.28 -19.62 -14.47
C VAL A 26 -6.61 -20.95 -14.12
N THR A 27 -5.30 -20.93 -13.87
CA THR A 27 -4.49 -22.11 -13.54
C THR A 27 -3.97 -22.11 -12.11
N ALA A 28 -3.83 -20.93 -11.48
CA ALA A 28 -3.46 -20.79 -10.08
C ALA A 28 -4.08 -19.53 -9.49
N TYR A 29 -4.32 -19.56 -8.18
CA TYR A 29 -4.72 -18.39 -7.40
C TYR A 29 -4.11 -18.44 -6.00
N GLY A 30 -3.93 -17.28 -5.37
CA GLY A 30 -3.39 -17.15 -4.02
C GLY A 30 -3.73 -15.79 -3.43
N MET A 31 -3.62 -15.67 -2.11
CA MET A 31 -3.89 -14.44 -1.37
C MET A 31 -2.69 -14.11 -0.49
N VAL A 32 -2.30 -12.83 -0.45
CA VAL A 32 -1.28 -12.31 0.45
C VAL A 32 -1.98 -11.40 1.46
N PRO A 33 -1.77 -11.56 2.79
CA PRO A 33 -2.36 -10.71 3.81
C PRO A 33 -1.58 -9.40 3.95
N VAL A 34 -1.42 -8.70 2.83
CA VAL A 34 -0.83 -7.36 2.71
C VAL A 34 -1.53 -6.65 1.58
N ALA A 35 -2.06 -5.45 1.82
CA ALA A 35 -2.67 -4.61 0.80
C ALA A 35 -2.66 -3.12 1.21
N GLY A 36 -3.78 -2.42 1.05
CA GLY A 36 -3.87 -0.97 1.25
C GLY A 36 -3.90 -0.50 2.71
N VAL A 37 -4.30 -1.34 3.66
CA VAL A 37 -4.36 -1.02 5.10
C VAL A 37 -2.96 -0.86 5.67
N GLU A 38 -2.01 -1.70 5.27
CA GLU A 38 -0.62 -1.64 5.74
C GLU A 38 0.06 -0.32 5.34
N VAL A 39 -0.33 0.27 4.21
CA VAL A 39 0.13 1.61 3.81
C VAL A 39 -0.42 2.66 4.77
N THR A 40 -1.71 2.59 5.10
CA THR A 40 -2.36 3.50 6.04
C THR A 40 -1.79 3.37 7.45
N GLU A 41 -1.57 2.15 7.92
CA GLU A 41 -0.94 1.88 9.22
C GLU A 41 0.51 2.39 9.25
N SER A 42 1.27 2.22 8.17
CA SER A 42 2.63 2.74 8.10
C SER A 42 2.68 4.27 8.17
N LEU A 43 1.71 4.97 7.57
CA LEU A 43 1.60 6.43 7.65
C LEU A 43 1.18 6.88 9.04
N SER A 44 0.19 6.21 9.63
CA SER A 44 -0.28 6.43 11.01
C SER A 44 0.87 6.29 12.02
N ASP A 45 1.64 5.20 11.95
CA ASP A 45 2.81 4.94 12.78
C ASP A 45 3.89 6.02 12.64
N HIS A 46 4.18 6.42 11.39
CA HIS A 46 5.32 7.29 11.13
C HIS A 46 5.06 8.74 11.49
N PHE A 47 3.88 9.25 11.13
CA PHE A 47 3.50 10.64 11.31
C PHE A 47 2.64 10.87 12.56
N LEU A 48 2.44 9.83 13.38
CA LEU A 48 1.61 9.87 14.59
C LEU A 48 0.20 10.39 14.28
N LEU A 49 -0.45 9.78 13.30
CA LEU A 49 -1.80 10.14 12.86
C LEU A 49 -2.81 9.10 13.34
N ASP A 50 -4.05 9.52 13.59
CA ASP A 50 -5.16 8.58 13.66
C ASP A 50 -5.42 7.95 12.28
N PHE A 51 -5.94 6.72 12.26
CA PHE A 51 -6.12 5.97 11.02
C PHE A 51 -6.92 6.71 9.93
N PRO A 52 -8.02 7.43 10.24
CA PRO A 52 -8.75 8.20 9.22
C PRO A 52 -7.90 9.29 8.57
N ASP A 53 -7.05 9.98 9.34
CA ASP A 53 -6.19 11.05 8.83
C ASP A 53 -5.04 10.48 8.00
N ALA A 54 -4.47 9.35 8.41
CA ALA A 54 -3.50 8.62 7.61
C ALA A 54 -4.08 8.15 6.26
N GLU A 55 -5.36 7.76 6.21
CA GLU A 55 -6.04 7.38 4.97
C GLU A 55 -6.26 8.58 4.03
N ILE A 56 -6.50 9.77 4.59
CA ILE A 56 -6.59 11.02 3.83
C ILE A 56 -5.22 11.34 3.22
N VAL A 57 -4.16 11.35 4.03
CA VAL A 57 -2.78 11.57 3.57
C VAL A 57 -2.40 10.58 2.46
N LYS A 58 -2.74 9.29 2.63
CA LYS A 58 -2.49 8.26 1.60
C LYS A 58 -3.13 8.60 0.26
N LYS A 59 -4.34 9.15 0.26
CA LYS A 59 -5.06 9.54 -0.97
C LYS A 59 -4.45 10.80 -1.59
N GLU A 60 -4.07 11.77 -0.76
CA GLU A 60 -3.44 13.02 -1.22
C GLU A 60 -2.10 12.78 -1.91
N LEU A 61 -1.34 11.75 -1.52
CA LEU A 61 -0.13 11.32 -2.24
C LEU A 61 -0.35 11.04 -3.74
N THR A 62 -1.58 10.77 -4.17
CA THR A 62 -1.86 10.49 -5.59
C THR A 62 -2.04 11.75 -6.44
N THR A 63 -2.30 12.91 -5.82
CA THR A 63 -2.65 14.15 -6.53
C THR A 63 -1.78 15.33 -6.15
N GLU A 64 -1.31 15.40 -4.90
CA GLU A 64 -0.62 16.55 -4.34
C GLU A 64 0.90 16.37 -4.34
N LYS A 65 1.61 17.48 -4.53
CA LYS A 65 3.09 17.53 -4.45
C LYS A 65 3.61 17.85 -3.06
N GLU A 66 2.78 18.49 -2.24
CA GLU A 66 3.05 18.84 -0.85
C GLU A 66 1.83 18.44 -0.03
N ILE A 67 2.09 17.90 1.16
CA ILE A 67 1.07 17.39 2.08
C ILE A 67 1.25 18.07 3.42
N ASN A 68 0.17 18.65 3.94
CA ASN A 68 0.13 19.22 5.28
C ASN A 68 -0.41 18.16 6.24
N ILE A 69 0.37 17.85 7.26
CA ILE A 69 0.07 16.83 8.25
C ILE A 69 -0.07 17.52 9.61
N ILE A 70 -1.16 17.22 10.31
CA ILE A 70 -1.36 17.60 11.71
C ILE A 70 -1.38 16.30 12.51
N ASP A 71 -0.40 16.12 13.40
CA ASP A 71 -0.32 14.92 14.23
C ASP A 71 -1.34 14.93 15.37
N ILE A 72 -1.45 13.81 16.10
CA ILE A 72 -2.35 13.69 17.27
C ILE A 72 -2.04 14.69 18.40
N LEU A 73 -0.87 15.34 18.39
CA LEU A 73 -0.47 16.37 19.34
C LEU A 73 -0.80 17.79 18.85
N GLY A 74 -1.32 17.92 17.63
CA GLY A 74 -1.66 19.18 17.00
C GLY A 74 -0.48 19.91 16.36
N MET A 75 0.66 19.23 16.16
CA MET A 75 1.82 19.82 15.47
C MET A 75 1.63 19.72 13.96
N GLU A 76 1.77 20.84 13.28
CA GLU A 76 1.64 20.94 11.83
C GLU A 76 3.01 20.83 11.14
N THR A 77 3.10 19.97 10.13
CA THR A 77 4.29 19.81 9.28
C THR A 77 3.88 19.72 7.81
N THR A 78 4.54 20.50 6.96
CA THR A 78 4.42 20.36 5.50
C THR A 78 5.55 19.48 5.00
N ASN A 79 5.22 18.42 4.27
CA ASN A 79 6.18 17.51 3.66
C ASN A 79 5.94 17.45 2.15
N SER A 80 7.01 17.34 1.38
CA SER A 80 6.92 17.00 -0.03
C SER A 80 6.43 15.55 -0.20
N TYR A 81 5.79 15.28 -1.34
CA TYR A 81 5.44 13.93 -1.76
C TYR A 81 6.63 12.96 -1.66
N GLU A 82 7.82 13.41 -2.08
CA GLU A 82 9.03 12.60 -2.03
C GLU A 82 9.45 12.26 -0.60
N GLU A 83 9.31 13.19 0.36
CA GLU A 83 9.63 12.97 1.78
C GLU A 83 8.68 11.95 2.41
N VAL A 84 7.38 12.06 2.14
CA VAL A 84 6.36 11.12 2.67
C VAL A 84 6.54 9.71 2.10
N LEU A 85 7.03 9.59 0.87
CA LEU A 85 7.30 8.29 0.24
C LEU A 85 8.61 7.63 0.65
N GLN A 86 9.52 8.30 1.37
CA GLN A 86 10.80 7.69 1.73
C GLN A 86 10.56 6.49 2.66
N PRO A 87 10.94 5.26 2.26
CA PRO A 87 10.68 4.08 3.06
C PRO A 87 11.42 4.11 4.40
N ASN A 88 10.68 4.04 5.49
CA ASN A 88 11.24 3.64 6.76
C ASN A 88 11.67 2.17 6.72
N ALA A 89 12.64 1.81 7.56
CA ALA A 89 13.24 0.47 7.61
C ALA A 89 12.24 -0.69 7.81
N LYS A 90 11.01 -0.43 8.28
CA LYS A 90 9.94 -1.42 8.43
C LYS A 90 9.49 -2.06 7.10
N TRP A 91 9.46 -1.32 5.99
CA TRP A 91 8.98 -1.87 4.70
C TRP A 91 9.91 -2.94 4.11
N LYS A 92 11.22 -2.89 4.45
CA LYS A 92 12.18 -3.94 4.07
C LYS A 92 12.01 -5.23 4.86
N ALA A 93 11.47 -5.17 6.08
CA ALA A 93 11.35 -6.33 6.95
C ALA A 93 10.14 -7.23 6.59
N SER A 94 9.08 -6.68 6.02
CA SER A 94 7.90 -7.46 5.59
C SER A 94 8.13 -8.28 4.32
N GLN A 95 9.16 -7.98 3.53
CA GLN A 95 9.50 -8.72 2.29
C GLN A 95 10.07 -10.13 2.55
N GLY A 96 10.34 -10.52 3.81
CA GLY A 96 11.09 -11.73 4.15
C GLY A 96 10.29 -12.99 4.52
N SER A 97 8.94 -12.97 4.57
CA SER A 97 8.18 -14.09 5.14
C SER A 97 7.07 -14.69 4.25
N TYR A 98 6.95 -14.27 2.99
CA TYR A 98 5.97 -14.85 2.07
C TYR A 98 6.62 -15.93 1.20
N ALA A 99 7.00 -17.04 1.83
CA ALA A 99 7.23 -18.29 1.14
C ALA A 99 5.89 -19.03 1.05
N CYS A 100 5.33 -19.10 -0.16
CA CYS A 100 4.41 -20.18 -0.53
C CYS A 100 5.26 -21.34 -1.05
#